data_AF-A0A645EUI5-F1
#
_entry.id   AF-A0A645EUI5-F1
#
_cell.length_a   1.000
_cell.length_b   1.000
_cell.length_c   1.000
_cell.angle_alpha   90.00
_cell.angle_beta   90.00
_cell.angle_gamma   90.00
#
_symmetry.space_group_name_H-M   'P 1'
#
loop_
_entity.id
_entity.type
_entity.pdbx_description
1 polymer ?
#
loop_
_entity_poly.entity_id
_entity_poly.type
_entity_poly.pdbx_seq_one_letter_code
_entity_poly.pdbx_strand_id
1 'polypeptide(L)'
;MRKPIILNMKSECRPLQAMTWKMFCVCWGFWVAMMKWSDKTEEIMSKLDQYIDYINAHILPFIDYNELDRSYQTAEKEYAKGILNRLHTAMLEQYGDTRLNCGHGDMQEEYAVVPGVIQGKKTGEIAIALLGIDLLSSGEHCQTEFLCKYGVVSQGNSDLPKALSGEITARYLPYDYCYTADIPGDIHISKHRLPEGIKEILQTFQKHTASLLPKENRENETDLER
;
A
#
# COMPACT_ATOMS: atom_id res chain seq x y z
N MET A 1 -8.43 5.63 -22.68
CA MET A 1 -7.27 4.88 -22.15
C MET A 1 -6.90 5.43 -20.78
N ARG A 2 -7.21 4.72 -19.69
CA ARG A 2 -6.69 5.06 -18.35
C ARG A 2 -5.27 4.48 -18.25
N LYS A 3 -4.29 5.29 -17.86
CA LYS A 3 -2.90 4.85 -17.63
C LYS A 3 -2.90 3.66 -16.65
N PRO A 4 -1.96 2.70 -16.77
CA PRO A 4 -1.77 1.70 -15.74
C PRO A 4 -1.60 2.39 -14.38
N ILE A 5 -2.33 1.92 -13.38
CA ILE A 5 -2.18 2.35 -11.98
C ILE A 5 -0.83 1.79 -11.54
N ILE A 6 0.22 2.60 -11.66
CA ILE A 6 1.54 2.29 -11.10
C ILE A 6 1.55 2.91 -9.71
N LEU A 7 1.46 2.06 -8.67
CA LEU A 7 1.88 2.44 -7.33
C LEU A 7 3.36 2.84 -7.41
N ASN A 8 3.66 4.13 -7.41
CA ASN A 8 5.03 4.63 -7.36
C ASN A 8 5.37 5.08 -5.94
N MET A 9 5.49 4.13 -5.01
CA MET A 9 5.88 4.41 -3.62
C MET A 9 7.40 4.61 -3.47
N LYS A 10 8.18 4.55 -4.58
CA LYS A 10 9.65 4.58 -4.58
C LYS A 10 10.28 5.97 -4.41
N SER A 11 9.53 7.07 -4.55
CA SER A 11 10.14 8.42 -4.63
C SER A 11 10.07 9.26 -3.36
N GLU A 12 9.21 8.95 -2.39
CA GLU A 12 8.93 9.89 -1.28
C GLU A 12 9.49 9.44 0.09
N CYS A 13 9.88 8.16 0.23
CA CYS A 13 10.53 7.63 1.43
C CYS A 13 11.90 7.05 1.09
N ARG A 14 12.88 7.88 0.70
CA ARG A 14 14.29 7.52 0.91
C ARG A 14 14.74 8.14 2.24
N PRO A 15 15.39 7.41 3.14
CA PRO A 15 16.07 8.05 4.24
C PRO A 15 17.10 9.04 3.68
N LEU A 16 17.15 10.24 4.25
CA LEU A 16 18.22 11.21 4.06
C LEU A 16 19.55 10.59 4.54
N GLN A 17 20.16 9.71 3.76
CA GLN A 17 21.57 9.38 3.90
C GLN A 17 22.36 10.24 2.92
N ALA A 18 22.61 11.49 3.32
CA ALA A 18 23.68 12.29 2.76
C ALA A 18 24.14 13.29 3.81
N MET A 19 25.27 12.98 4.44
CA MET A 19 26.24 13.84 5.15
C MET A 19 26.75 13.03 6.34
N THR A 20 27.92 12.42 6.27
CA THR A 20 29.21 13.07 6.09
C THR A 20 30.21 12.02 5.62
N TRP A 21 31.23 12.42 4.85
CA TRP A 21 32.63 12.06 5.09
C TRP A 21 33.47 12.84 4.08
N LYS A 22 34.18 13.84 4.61
CA LYS A 22 35.22 14.55 3.89
C LYS A 22 36.55 13.90 4.22
N MET A 23 37.38 13.81 3.19
CA MET A 23 38.85 13.97 3.19
C MET A 23 39.73 12.70 3.02
N PHE A 24 40.31 12.60 1.80
CA PHE A 24 41.72 12.31 1.43
C PHE A 24 42.38 10.99 1.94
N CYS A 25 43.20 10.22 1.22
CA CYS A 25 43.78 10.24 -0.13
C CYS A 25 44.67 8.96 -0.31
N VAL A 26 45.01 8.61 -1.55
CA VAL A 26 46.13 7.76 -2.05
C VAL A 26 46.11 6.23 -1.84
N CYS A 27 45.87 5.47 -2.93
CA CYS A 27 46.87 4.58 -3.55
C CYS A 27 46.29 3.86 -4.78
N TRP A 28 46.89 4.17 -5.92
CA TRP A 28 46.63 3.59 -7.24
C TRP A 28 47.06 2.11 -7.23
N GLY A 29 46.12 1.18 -7.33
CA GLY A 29 46.43 -0.26 -7.34
C GLY A 29 45.25 -1.19 -7.10
N PHE A 30 44.14 -0.69 -6.56
CA PHE A 30 42.94 -1.48 -6.25
C PHE A 30 41.80 -1.35 -7.28
N TRP A 31 42.06 -0.67 -8.41
CA TRP A 31 41.00 -0.26 -9.34
C TRP A 31 40.55 -1.36 -10.31
N VAL A 32 41.37 -2.40 -10.54
CA VAL A 32 41.03 -3.50 -11.46
C VAL A 32 40.24 -4.62 -10.76
N ALA A 33 40.39 -4.79 -9.45
CA ALA A 33 39.62 -5.78 -8.68
C ALA A 33 38.23 -5.27 -8.27
N MET A 34 38.08 -3.96 -8.08
CA MET A 34 36.81 -3.34 -7.68
C MET A 34 35.83 -3.17 -8.87
N MET A 35 36.33 -3.03 -10.10
CA MET A 35 35.49 -2.93 -11.31
C MET A 35 35.02 -4.29 -11.86
N LYS A 36 35.57 -5.42 -11.38
CA LYS A 36 35.03 -6.77 -11.66
C LYS A 36 34.10 -7.30 -10.58
N TRP A 37 33.87 -6.51 -9.53
CA TRP A 37 32.86 -6.74 -8.50
C TRP A 37 31.67 -5.78 -8.71
N SER A 38 31.30 -5.55 -9.98
CA SER A 38 30.30 -4.55 -10.36
C SER A 38 29.22 -5.09 -11.31
N ASP A 39 29.17 -6.40 -11.59
CA ASP A 39 28.19 -6.95 -12.56
C ASP A 39 27.60 -8.32 -12.14
N LYS A 40 27.61 -8.64 -10.85
CA LYS A 40 26.87 -9.80 -10.31
C LYS A 40 26.22 -9.49 -8.97
N THR A 41 25.33 -8.50 -8.98
CA THR A 41 24.19 -8.53 -8.08
C THR A 41 23.01 -8.95 -8.96
N GLU A 42 22.64 -10.22 -8.90
CA GLU A 42 21.20 -10.53 -8.96
C GLU A 42 20.59 -9.64 -7.85
N GLU A 43 19.98 -8.54 -8.26
CA GLU A 43 19.29 -7.63 -7.36
C GLU A 43 18.15 -8.47 -6.75
N ILE A 44 18.39 -9.02 -5.56
CA ILE A 44 17.35 -9.76 -4.82
C ILE A 44 16.26 -8.73 -4.56
N MET A 45 15.23 -8.79 -5.41
CA MET A 45 14.08 -7.91 -5.34
C MET A 45 13.55 -7.97 -3.91
N SER A 46 13.44 -6.82 -3.25
CA SER A 46 12.99 -6.78 -1.86
C SER A 46 11.61 -7.43 -1.75
N LYS A 47 11.28 -8.01 -0.59
CA LYS A 47 9.95 -8.59 -0.34
C LYS A 47 8.84 -7.55 -0.59
N LEU A 48 9.11 -6.29 -0.25
CA LEU A 48 8.28 -5.14 -0.62
C LEU A 48 8.05 -5.04 -2.13
N ASP A 49 9.12 -5.04 -2.93
CA ASP A 49 9.00 -4.97 -4.39
C ASP A 49 8.19 -6.17 -4.95
N GLN A 50 8.42 -7.38 -4.43
CA GLN A 50 7.64 -8.58 -4.78
C GLN A 50 6.16 -8.40 -4.46
N TYR A 51 5.83 -7.85 -3.30
CA TYR A 51 4.45 -7.56 -2.93
C TYR A 51 3.80 -6.52 -3.86
N ILE A 52 4.47 -5.39 -4.10
CA ILE A 52 3.96 -4.32 -4.96
C ILE A 52 3.77 -4.81 -6.40
N ASP A 53 4.73 -5.53 -6.95
CA ASP A 53 4.62 -6.08 -8.30
C ASP A 53 3.49 -7.10 -8.40
N TYR A 54 3.34 -7.96 -7.38
CA TYR A 54 2.25 -8.93 -7.35
C TYR A 54 0.87 -8.25 -7.33
N ILE A 55 0.63 -7.30 -6.43
CA ILE A 55 -0.69 -6.65 -6.35
C ILE A 55 -1.00 -5.83 -7.61
N ASN A 56 0.01 -5.19 -8.20
CA ASN A 56 -0.12 -4.45 -9.46
C ASN A 56 -0.43 -5.37 -10.64
N ALA A 57 0.12 -6.59 -10.66
CA ALA A 57 -0.08 -7.53 -11.74
C ALA A 57 -1.38 -8.35 -11.60
N HIS A 58 -1.76 -8.71 -10.37
CA HIS A 58 -2.74 -9.77 -10.10
C HIS A 58 -4.00 -9.33 -9.35
N ILE A 59 -4.00 -8.18 -8.68
CA ILE A 59 -5.14 -7.75 -7.85
C ILE A 59 -5.73 -6.44 -8.36
N LEU A 60 -4.98 -5.34 -8.26
CA LEU A 60 -5.48 -3.98 -8.48
C LEU A 60 -6.16 -3.77 -9.85
N PRO A 61 -5.62 -4.28 -10.98
CA PRO A 61 -6.24 -4.07 -12.29
C PRO A 61 -7.61 -4.75 -12.45
N PHE A 62 -7.92 -5.73 -11.61
CA PHE A 62 -9.10 -6.58 -11.70
C PHE A 62 -10.15 -6.29 -10.62
N ILE A 63 -9.93 -5.26 -9.79
CA ILE A 63 -10.92 -4.74 -8.85
C ILE A 63 -11.99 -3.97 -9.61
N ASP A 64 -13.27 -4.26 -9.32
CA ASP A 64 -14.35 -3.35 -9.68
C ASP A 64 -14.42 -2.23 -8.63
N TYR A 65 -13.79 -1.10 -8.94
CA TYR A 65 -13.74 0.05 -8.03
C TYR A 65 -15.10 0.71 -7.79
N ASN A 66 -16.06 0.58 -8.71
CA ASN A 66 -17.40 1.10 -8.49
C ASN A 66 -18.14 0.21 -7.48
N GLU A 67 -18.03 -1.11 -7.63
CA GLU A 67 -18.62 -2.04 -6.67
C GLU A 67 -17.94 -1.95 -5.29
N LEU A 68 -16.62 -1.74 -5.26
CA LEU A 68 -15.89 -1.47 -4.03
C LEU A 68 -16.44 -0.24 -3.30
N ASP A 69 -16.65 0.87 -4.01
CA ASP A 69 -17.17 2.10 -3.42
C ASP A 69 -18.61 1.94 -2.91
N ARG A 70 -19.47 1.20 -3.65
CA ARG A 70 -20.82 0.84 -3.18
C ARG A 70 -20.77 -0.06 -1.96
N SER A 71 -19.87 -1.04 -1.95
CA SER A 71 -19.70 -1.98 -0.84
C SER A 71 -19.34 -1.28 0.46
N TYR A 72 -18.65 -0.14 0.46
CA TYR A 72 -18.38 0.61 1.69
C TYR A 72 -19.67 1.12 2.37
N GLN A 73 -20.73 1.35 1.59
CA GLN A 73 -22.01 1.87 2.06
C GLN A 73 -22.99 0.77 2.51
N THR A 74 -22.66 -0.51 2.29
CA THR A 74 -23.50 -1.62 2.75
C THR A 74 -23.23 -1.93 4.23
N ALA A 75 -24.19 -2.57 4.90
CA ALA A 75 -24.00 -3.02 6.28
C ALA A 75 -22.83 -4.03 6.36
N GLU A 76 -22.86 -5.05 5.50
CA GLU A 76 -21.95 -6.19 5.54
C GLU A 76 -20.57 -5.92 4.94
N LYS A 77 -20.47 -5.01 3.97
CA LYS A 77 -19.21 -4.64 3.29
C LYS A 77 -18.47 -5.85 2.69
N GLU A 78 -19.21 -6.85 2.23
CA GLU A 78 -18.67 -8.15 1.84
C GLU A 78 -17.60 -8.05 0.75
N TYR A 79 -17.84 -7.26 -0.31
CA TYR A 79 -16.89 -7.12 -1.40
C TYR A 79 -15.62 -6.40 -0.94
N ALA A 80 -15.75 -5.32 -0.16
CA ALA A 80 -14.61 -4.65 0.47
C ALA A 80 -13.79 -5.61 1.35
N LYS A 81 -14.44 -6.36 2.23
CA LYS A 81 -13.78 -7.38 3.06
C LYS A 81 -13.06 -8.43 2.22
N GLY A 82 -13.67 -8.89 1.13
CA GLY A 82 -13.05 -9.84 0.20
C GLY A 82 -11.83 -9.28 -0.53
N ILE A 83 -11.84 -8.00 -0.93
CA ILE A 83 -10.67 -7.31 -1.50
C ILE A 83 -9.56 -7.17 -0.46
N LEU A 84 -9.89 -6.77 0.77
CA LEU A 84 -8.93 -6.66 1.86
C LEU A 84 -8.27 -8.01 2.15
N ASN A 85 -9.06 -9.09 2.15
CA ASN A 85 -8.54 -10.45 2.32
C ASN A 85 -7.55 -10.83 1.22
N ARG A 86 -7.87 -10.55 -0.05
CA ARG A 86 -6.93 -10.82 -1.16
C ARG A 86 -5.61 -10.08 -1.01
N LEU A 87 -5.66 -8.79 -0.66
CA LEU A 87 -4.45 -7.99 -0.45
C LEU A 87 -3.63 -8.52 0.73
N HIS A 88 -4.29 -8.96 1.81
CA HIS A 88 -3.66 -9.56 2.98
C HIS A 88 -3.04 -10.92 2.68
N THR A 89 -3.73 -11.79 1.92
CA THR A 89 -3.18 -13.08 1.48
C THR A 89 -1.96 -12.88 0.58
N ALA A 90 -2.01 -11.92 -0.35
CA ALA A 90 -0.85 -11.59 -1.17
C ALA A 90 0.33 -11.08 -0.31
N MET A 91 0.06 -10.25 0.71
CA MET A 91 1.11 -9.80 1.65
C MET A 91 1.73 -10.98 2.38
N LEU A 92 0.90 -11.91 2.87
CA LEU A 92 1.36 -13.14 3.51
C LEU A 92 2.25 -13.99 2.62
N GLU A 93 1.88 -14.16 1.35
CA GLU A 93 2.65 -14.95 0.38
C GLU A 93 4.01 -14.33 0.09
N GLN A 94 4.10 -13.00 -0.03
CA GLN A 94 5.34 -12.32 -0.43
C GLN A 94 6.26 -11.99 0.76
N TYR A 95 5.69 -11.57 1.91
CA TYR A 95 6.48 -11.28 3.12
C TYR A 95 6.80 -12.56 3.92
N GLY A 96 5.95 -13.59 3.80
CA GLY A 96 6.10 -14.89 4.47
C GLY A 96 5.52 -14.97 5.88
N ASP A 97 5.09 -13.84 6.46
CA ASP A 97 4.48 -13.76 7.79
C ASP A 97 3.52 -12.55 7.87
N THR A 98 2.55 -12.57 8.79
CA THR A 98 1.76 -11.40 9.16
C THR A 98 2.51 -10.48 10.11
N ARG A 99 3.55 -11.00 10.79
CA ARG A 99 4.30 -10.26 11.80
C ARG A 99 5.49 -9.52 11.22
N LEU A 100 5.43 -8.19 11.21
CA LEU A 100 6.53 -7.33 10.77
C LEU A 100 7.13 -6.62 11.99
N ASN A 101 8.40 -6.86 12.30
CA ASN A 101 9.00 -6.31 13.50
C ASN A 101 9.53 -4.89 13.27
N CYS A 102 9.27 -3.99 14.22
CA CYS A 102 9.93 -2.69 14.27
C CYS A 102 11.32 -2.80 14.92
N GLY A 103 12.28 -2.04 14.41
CA GLY A 103 13.58 -1.80 15.06
C GLY A 103 14.80 -2.03 14.17
N HIS A 104 15.97 -1.66 14.71
CA HIS A 104 17.26 -1.80 14.03
C HIS A 104 17.85 -3.20 14.28
N GLY A 105 17.86 -4.05 13.26
CA GLY A 105 18.57 -5.32 13.27
C GLY A 105 19.04 -5.70 11.87
N ASP A 106 20.02 -6.61 11.78
CA ASP A 106 20.86 -6.82 10.59
C ASP A 106 20.12 -7.37 9.35
N MET A 107 18.84 -7.77 9.47
CA MET A 107 18.01 -8.34 8.40
C MET A 107 16.53 -7.89 8.46
N GLN A 108 16.26 -6.67 8.96
CA GLN A 108 14.88 -6.16 9.03
C GLN A 108 14.54 -5.30 7.82
N GLU A 109 13.30 -5.41 7.34
CA GLU A 109 12.76 -4.49 6.35
C GLU A 109 12.64 -3.11 6.99
N GLU A 110 13.18 -2.08 6.33
CA GLU A 110 13.13 -0.71 6.84
C GLU A 110 11.74 -0.08 6.65
N TYR A 111 11.04 -0.54 5.62
CA TYR A 111 9.77 0.00 5.18
C TYR A 111 8.89 -1.13 4.65
N ALA A 112 7.60 -1.10 5.02
CA ALA A 112 6.64 -2.08 4.56
C ALA A 112 5.37 -1.39 4.04
N VAL A 113 4.79 -1.98 3.01
CA VAL A 113 3.44 -1.64 2.56
C VAL A 113 2.50 -2.73 3.03
N VAL A 114 1.48 -2.35 3.78
CA VAL A 114 0.51 -3.27 4.37
C VAL A 114 -0.92 -2.86 4.03
N PRO A 115 -1.82 -3.81 3.73
CA PRO A 115 -3.22 -3.48 3.51
C PRO A 115 -3.91 -3.20 4.83
N GLY A 116 -4.79 -2.21 4.82
CA GLY A 116 -5.52 -1.76 6.00
C GLY A 116 -6.83 -1.08 5.67
N VAL A 117 -7.44 -0.55 6.73
CA VAL A 117 -8.73 0.11 6.71
C VAL A 117 -8.56 1.49 7.31
N ILE A 118 -9.12 2.49 6.63
CA ILE A 118 -9.20 3.86 7.11
C ILE A 118 -10.67 4.23 7.33
N GLN A 119 -10.92 5.07 8.34
CA GLN A 119 -12.25 5.64 8.58
C GLN A 119 -12.14 7.15 8.80
N GLY A 120 -12.84 7.93 7.98
CA GLY A 120 -12.88 9.38 8.09
C GLY A 120 -13.50 9.81 9.43
N LYS A 121 -12.79 10.61 10.21
CA LYS A 121 -13.23 11.07 11.55
C LYS A 121 -14.49 11.93 11.50
N LYS A 122 -14.66 12.68 10.42
CA LYS A 122 -15.78 13.62 10.23
C LYS A 122 -17.01 12.94 9.63
N THR A 123 -16.79 12.03 8.70
CA THR A 123 -17.83 11.42 7.86
C THR A 123 -18.24 10.04 8.35
N GLY A 124 -17.37 9.36 9.11
CA GLY A 124 -17.51 7.95 9.43
C GLY A 124 -17.29 7.02 8.25
N GLU A 125 -16.93 7.55 7.07
CA GLU A 125 -16.79 6.77 5.86
C GLU A 125 -15.54 5.92 5.86
N ILE A 126 -15.68 4.69 5.38
CA ILE A 126 -14.62 3.69 5.36
C ILE A 126 -14.03 3.57 3.96
N ALA A 127 -12.74 3.32 3.90
CA ALA A 127 -12.09 2.78 2.71
C ALA A 127 -11.03 1.75 3.07
N ILE A 128 -10.75 0.85 2.13
CA ILE A 128 -9.52 0.07 2.15
C ILE A 128 -8.39 0.97 1.67
N ALA A 129 -7.22 0.82 2.28
CA ALA A 129 -6.01 1.50 1.87
C ALA A 129 -4.80 0.56 1.87
N LEU A 130 -3.81 0.90 1.05
CA LEU A 130 -2.44 0.41 1.26
C LEU A 130 -1.71 1.48 2.07
N LEU A 131 -1.12 1.05 3.18
CA LEU A 131 -0.49 1.91 4.17
C LEU A 131 1.01 1.65 4.13
N GLY A 132 1.79 2.71 3.89
CA GLY A 132 3.23 2.70 4.00
C GLY A 132 3.66 2.94 5.44
N ILE A 133 4.37 1.98 6.02
CA ILE A 133 4.81 1.97 7.41
C ILE A 133 6.34 1.95 7.47
N ASP A 134 6.92 2.93 8.16
CA ASP A 134 8.33 2.96 8.50
C ASP A 134 8.58 2.13 9.77
N LEU A 135 9.25 0.99 9.60
CA LEU A 135 9.54 0.03 10.67
C LEU A 135 10.75 0.46 11.52
N LEU A 136 11.60 1.36 11.01
CA LEU A 136 12.69 1.96 11.78
C LEU A 136 12.18 3.07 12.71
N SER A 137 11.12 3.77 12.30
CA SER A 137 10.47 4.84 13.09
C SER A 137 9.31 4.29 13.95
N SER A 138 9.51 3.14 14.61
CA SER A 138 8.50 2.53 15.50
C SER A 138 7.10 2.37 14.88
N GLY A 139 7.03 1.99 13.59
CA GLY A 139 5.76 1.76 12.91
C GLY A 139 5.06 3.03 12.42
N GLU A 140 5.81 4.10 12.13
CA GLU A 140 5.24 5.37 11.70
C GLU A 140 4.52 5.22 10.37
N HIS A 141 3.28 5.72 10.31
CA HIS A 141 2.52 5.79 9.07
C HIS A 141 3.01 6.97 8.21
N CYS A 142 3.59 6.65 7.05
CA CYS A 142 4.19 7.64 6.16
C CYS A 142 3.37 7.92 4.90
N GLN A 143 2.58 6.95 4.43
CA GLN A 143 1.87 7.06 3.16
C GLN A 143 0.54 6.30 3.15
N THR A 144 -0.47 6.86 2.48
CA THR A 144 -1.75 6.20 2.26
C THR A 144 -2.12 6.20 0.79
N GLU A 145 -2.52 5.03 0.30
CA GLU A 145 -3.09 4.81 -1.03
C GLU A 145 -4.54 4.36 -0.87
N PHE A 146 -5.50 5.24 -1.10
CA PHE A 146 -6.93 4.94 -0.95
C PHE A 146 -7.44 4.13 -2.14
N LEU A 147 -8.16 3.04 -1.87
CA LEU A 147 -8.91 2.31 -2.89
C LEU A 147 -10.35 2.85 -2.94
N CYS A 148 -10.68 3.61 -3.98
CA CYS A 148 -11.99 4.25 -4.15
C CYS A 148 -12.49 4.12 -5.60
N LYS A 149 -13.69 4.65 -5.90
CA LYS A 149 -14.29 4.59 -7.26
C LYS A 149 -13.39 5.10 -8.40
N TYR A 150 -12.38 5.91 -8.07
CA TYR A 150 -11.43 6.46 -9.04
C TYR A 150 -10.23 5.56 -9.31
N GLY A 151 -10.12 4.43 -8.62
CA GLY A 151 -8.94 3.57 -8.59
C GLY A 151 -8.17 3.73 -7.29
N VAL A 152 -6.86 3.48 -7.37
CA VAL A 152 -5.92 3.75 -6.27
C VAL A 152 -5.52 5.23 -6.33
N VAL A 153 -5.67 5.94 -5.21
CA VAL A 153 -5.42 7.38 -5.09
C VAL A 153 -4.49 7.63 -3.92
N SER A 154 -3.29 8.15 -4.20
CA SER A 154 -2.30 8.51 -3.19
C SER A 154 -2.70 9.79 -2.45
N GLN A 155 -2.57 9.77 -1.13
CA GLN A 155 -2.73 10.96 -0.29
C GLN A 155 -1.70 12.02 -0.69
N GLY A 156 -2.15 13.26 -0.90
CA GLY A 156 -1.24 14.37 -1.19
C GLY A 156 -0.74 14.43 -2.64
N ASN A 157 -1.20 13.53 -3.53
CA ASN A 157 -0.81 13.54 -4.93
C ASN A 157 -1.21 14.86 -5.62
N SER A 158 -0.18 15.64 -6.00
CA SER A 158 -0.33 16.96 -6.62
C SER A 158 -0.81 16.93 -8.08
N ASP A 159 -0.70 15.78 -8.75
CA ASP A 159 -1.15 15.58 -10.12
C ASP A 159 -2.64 15.26 -10.22
N LEU A 160 -3.31 14.97 -9.10
CA LEU A 160 -4.76 14.76 -9.08
C LEU A 160 -5.49 16.08 -9.35
N PRO A 161 -6.55 16.06 -10.19
CA PRO A 161 -7.41 17.22 -10.36
C PRO A 161 -7.89 17.76 -9.00
N LYS A 162 -7.84 19.08 -8.81
CA LYS A 162 -8.19 19.73 -7.52
C LYS A 162 -9.57 19.32 -6.99
N ALA A 163 -10.55 19.13 -7.87
CA ALA A 163 -11.88 18.67 -7.48
C ALA A 163 -11.85 17.26 -6.85
N LEU A 164 -11.09 16.34 -7.44
CA LEU A 164 -10.93 14.97 -6.94
C LEU A 164 -10.14 14.96 -5.62
N SER A 165 -9.04 15.70 -5.55
CA SER A 165 -8.27 15.87 -4.31
C SER A 165 -9.13 16.44 -3.18
N GLY A 166 -9.97 17.43 -3.50
CA GLY A 166 -10.95 18.01 -2.57
C GLY A 166 -12.00 17.01 -2.10
N GLU A 167 -12.51 16.15 -2.99
CA GLU A 167 -13.46 15.09 -2.63
C GLU A 167 -12.85 14.06 -1.68
N ILE A 168 -11.66 13.52 -1.99
CA ILE A 168 -10.94 12.57 -1.13
C ILE A 168 -10.64 13.21 0.24
N THR A 169 -10.21 14.47 0.25
CA THR A 169 -9.95 15.22 1.48
C THR A 169 -11.21 15.41 2.32
N ALA A 170 -12.32 15.82 1.70
CA ALA A 170 -13.58 16.01 2.41
C ALA A 170 -14.14 14.70 2.96
N ARG A 171 -13.95 13.60 2.22
CA ARG A 171 -14.50 12.28 2.53
C ARG A 171 -13.74 11.56 3.63
N TYR A 172 -12.41 11.57 3.58
CA TYR A 172 -11.59 10.74 4.47
C TYR A 172 -10.75 11.53 5.46
N LEU A 173 -10.39 12.80 5.22
CA LEU A 173 -9.45 13.52 6.10
C LEU A 173 -10.12 14.40 7.18
N PRO A 174 -9.60 14.36 8.44
CA PRO A 174 -8.63 13.40 8.96
C PRO A 174 -9.27 12.02 9.19
N TYR A 175 -8.49 10.94 9.16
CA TYR A 175 -8.97 9.56 9.38
C TYR A 175 -8.32 8.91 10.61
N ASP A 176 -8.99 7.88 11.12
CA ASP A 176 -8.35 6.80 11.90
C ASP A 176 -7.99 5.65 10.96
N TYR A 177 -6.98 4.86 11.30
CA TYR A 177 -6.53 3.74 10.47
C TYR A 177 -6.06 2.56 11.31
N CYS A 178 -6.10 1.38 10.72
CA CYS A 178 -5.39 0.20 11.21
C CYS A 178 -5.13 -0.77 10.05
N TYR A 179 -4.02 -1.49 10.10
CA TYR A 179 -3.64 -2.47 9.08
C TYR A 179 -3.96 -3.90 9.51
N THR A 180 -3.83 -4.83 8.56
CA THR A 180 -4.07 -6.27 8.75
C THR A 180 -2.85 -7.03 9.26
N ALA A 181 -1.65 -6.46 9.12
CA ALA A 181 -0.42 -7.01 9.69
C ALA A 181 -0.39 -6.88 11.23
N ASP A 182 0.40 -7.70 11.91
CA ASP A 182 0.74 -7.46 13.31
C ASP A 182 2.13 -6.83 13.34
N ILE A 183 2.22 -5.56 13.73
CA ILE A 183 3.49 -4.83 13.79
C ILE A 183 3.80 -4.55 15.27
N PRO A 184 4.59 -5.43 15.92
CA PRO A 184 4.92 -5.27 17.33
C PRO A 184 5.88 -4.09 17.49
N GLY A 185 5.58 -3.22 18.45
CA GLY A 185 6.37 -2.01 18.69
C GLY A 185 5.83 -0.78 17.96
N ASP A 186 4.75 -0.90 17.17
CA ASP A 186 3.99 0.26 16.72
C ASP A 186 3.36 0.98 17.93
N ILE A 187 3.76 2.24 18.13
CA ILE A 187 3.27 3.11 19.21
C ILE A 187 2.20 4.11 18.75
N HIS A 188 1.94 4.18 17.44
CA HIS A 188 1.01 5.12 16.81
C HIS A 188 -0.43 4.61 16.82
N ILE A 189 -0.63 3.28 16.80
CA ILE A 189 -1.95 2.67 16.78
C ILE A 189 -2.38 2.19 18.17
N SER A 190 -3.49 2.73 18.67
CA SER A 190 -4.15 2.23 19.87
C SER A 190 -5.35 1.34 19.51
N LYS A 191 -5.17 0.01 19.45
CA LYS A 191 -6.21 -0.96 19.07
C LYS A 191 -7.53 -0.78 19.85
N HIS A 192 -7.46 -0.36 21.11
CA HIS A 192 -8.64 -0.12 21.97
C HIS A 192 -9.48 1.09 21.53
N ARG A 193 -8.83 2.12 20.99
CA ARG A 193 -9.44 3.40 20.58
C ARG A 193 -9.90 3.40 19.12
N LEU A 194 -9.71 2.29 18.40
CA LEU A 194 -10.15 2.19 17.02
C LEU A 194 -11.68 2.33 16.94
N PRO A 195 -12.19 3.09 15.95
CA PRO A 195 -13.59 3.10 15.58
C PRO A 195 -14.14 1.69 15.32
N GLU A 196 -15.44 1.51 15.61
CA GLU A 196 -16.08 0.20 15.48
C GLU A 196 -16.08 -0.32 14.03
N GLY A 197 -16.21 0.58 13.04
CA GLY A 197 -16.17 0.20 11.64
C GLY A 197 -14.84 -0.44 11.21
N ILE A 198 -13.72 0.09 11.72
CA ILE A 198 -12.39 -0.50 11.48
C ILE A 198 -12.28 -1.86 12.18
N LYS A 199 -12.70 -1.96 13.45
CA LYS A 199 -12.65 -3.20 14.23
C LYS A 199 -13.45 -4.32 13.57
N GLU A 200 -14.67 -4.02 13.15
CA GLU A 200 -15.59 -4.98 12.54
C GLU A 200 -14.99 -5.61 11.27
N ILE A 201 -14.45 -4.77 10.38
CA ILE A 201 -13.83 -5.24 9.13
C ILE A 201 -12.59 -6.08 9.45
N LEU A 202 -11.69 -5.59 10.30
CA LEU A 202 -10.46 -6.30 10.64
C LEU A 202 -10.70 -7.63 11.36
N GLN A 203 -11.83 -7.80 12.06
CA GLN A 203 -12.19 -9.07 12.70
C GLN A 203 -12.80 -10.09 11.74
N THR A 204 -13.39 -9.66 10.62
CA THR A 204 -14.23 -10.53 9.78
C THR A 204 -13.74 -10.67 8.34
N PHE A 205 -12.81 -9.84 7.88
CA PHE A 205 -12.41 -9.80 6.46
C PHE A 205 -11.92 -11.15 5.92
N GLN A 206 -11.21 -11.94 6.72
CA GLN A 206 -10.67 -13.25 6.33
C GLN A 206 -11.75 -14.28 5.94
N LYS A 207 -12.99 -14.08 6.40
CA LYS A 207 -14.13 -14.95 6.07
C LYS A 207 -14.72 -14.67 4.69
N HIS A 208 -14.30 -13.57 4.05
CA HIS A 208 -14.86 -13.09 2.81
C HIS A 208 -13.92 -13.36 1.64
N THR A 209 -14.50 -13.63 0.48
CA THR A 209 -13.75 -13.78 -0.77
C THR A 209 -14.40 -12.90 -1.82
N ALA A 210 -13.58 -12.15 -2.55
CA ALA A 210 -14.05 -11.35 -3.68
C ALA A 210 -13.72 -12.07 -4.99
N SER A 211 -14.62 -12.04 -5.97
CA SER A 211 -14.26 -12.42 -7.35
C SER A 211 -13.66 -11.21 -8.06
N LEU A 212 -12.51 -11.41 -8.71
CA LEU A 212 -11.87 -10.38 -9.52
C LEU A 212 -12.39 -10.49 -10.96
N LEU A 213 -12.62 -9.36 -11.62
CA LEU A 213 -13.15 -9.36 -12.99
C LEU A 213 -12.06 -9.76 -13.99
N PRO A 214 -12.31 -10.71 -14.90
CA PRO A 214 -11.40 -10.98 -16.02
C PRO A 214 -11.20 -9.75 -16.90
N LYS A 215 -10.01 -9.59 -17.49
CA LYS A 215 -9.66 -8.44 -18.36
C LYS A 215 -10.51 -8.33 -19.64
N GLU A 216 -11.20 -9.40 -20.07
CA GLU A 216 -11.73 -9.53 -21.44
C GLU A 216 -13.10 -8.87 -21.73
N ASN A 217 -13.79 -8.24 -20.78
CA ASN A 217 -15.15 -7.70 -21.03
C ASN A 217 -15.24 -6.16 -21.12
N ARG A 218 -14.17 -5.46 -21.55
CA ARG A 218 -14.17 -3.97 -21.59
C ARG A 218 -14.23 -3.33 -22.98
N GLU A 219 -14.44 -4.08 -24.07
CA GLU A 219 -14.43 -3.50 -25.43
C GLU A 219 -15.73 -3.62 -26.24
N ASN A 220 -16.86 -4.07 -25.66
CA ASN A 220 -18.01 -4.48 -26.49
C ASN A 220 -19.33 -3.71 -26.25
N GLU A 221 -19.33 -2.54 -25.60
CA GLU A 221 -20.56 -1.75 -25.37
C GLU A 221 -20.37 -0.25 -25.58
N THR A 222 -19.74 0.15 -26.68
CA THR A 222 -19.91 1.51 -27.22
C THR A 222 -19.76 1.46 -28.73
N ASP A 223 -20.78 0.99 -29.45
CA ASP A 223 -21.03 1.31 -30.87
C ASP A 223 -22.36 0.66 -31.27
N LEU A 224 -23.49 1.25 -30.87
CA LEU A 224 -24.81 1.01 -31.50
C LEU A 224 -25.88 2.00 -30.99
N GLU A 225 -25.56 3.30 -30.91
CA GLU A 225 -26.58 4.37 -30.98
C GLU A 225 -25.98 5.58 -31.72
N ARG A 226 -26.03 5.54 -33.05
CA ARG A 226 -26.06 6.71 -33.93
C ARG A 226 -26.65 6.37 -35.28
#